data_AF-A0A945MXD0-F1
#
_entry.id   AF-A0A945MXD0-F1
#
_cell.length_a   1.000
_cell.length_b   1.000
_cell.length_c   1.000
_cell.angle_alpha   90.00
_cell.angle_beta   90.00
_cell.angle_gamma   90.00
#
_symmetry.space_group_name_H-M   'P 1'
#
loop_
_entity.id
_entity.type
_entity.pdbx_description
1 polymer ?
#
loop_
_entity_poly.entity_id
_entity_poly.type
_entity_poly.pdbx_seq_one_letter_code
_entity_poly.pdbx_strand_id
1 'polypeptide(L)'
;MPDGSDGRIGDAVLRKEDQRLLTGQGNFSDDVVLDGQAYAAIVRSPHAHARIISINKTEAFSVPGVLAVYTGADALAEGLSPIPHNTAPSSPPDIALINRDGSDHVTTAHHVLPADEARFV
;
A
#
# COMPACT_ATOMS: atom_id res chain seq x y z
N MET A 1 28.89 -2.66 -30.94
CA MET A 1 29.00 -2.49 -29.48
C MET A 1 29.24 -1.02 -29.22
N PRO A 2 28.43 -0.33 -28.38
CA PRO A 2 28.68 1.07 -28.11
C PRO A 2 30.02 1.20 -27.37
N ASP A 3 30.73 2.25 -27.73
CA ASP A 3 32.15 2.53 -27.53
C ASP A 3 32.45 3.10 -26.14
N GLY A 4 32.07 2.39 -25.07
CA GLY A 4 32.78 2.39 -23.78
C GLY A 4 33.14 3.72 -23.09
N SER A 5 32.64 4.88 -23.52
CA SER A 5 32.86 6.14 -22.82
C SER A 5 31.78 6.30 -21.75
N ASP A 6 32.14 6.05 -20.49
CA ASP A 6 31.31 6.43 -19.35
C ASP A 6 31.03 7.93 -19.47
N GLY A 7 29.77 8.26 -19.78
CA GLY A 7 29.37 9.64 -20.06
C GLY A 7 29.58 10.54 -18.85
N ARG A 8 29.97 11.78 -19.12
CA ARG A 8 30.28 12.77 -18.10
C ARG A 8 29.02 13.52 -17.69
N ILE A 9 29.09 14.23 -16.57
CA ILE A 9 28.01 15.12 -16.15
C ILE A 9 27.80 16.18 -17.24
N GLY A 10 26.59 16.22 -17.80
CA GLY A 10 26.20 17.14 -18.87
C GLY A 10 26.11 16.49 -20.26
N ASP A 11 26.57 15.25 -20.43
CA ASP A 11 26.47 14.54 -21.71
C ASP A 11 25.07 13.95 -21.91
N ALA A 12 24.60 13.91 -23.17
CA ALA A 12 23.35 13.26 -23.55
C ALA A 12 23.54 11.74 -23.73
N VAL A 13 23.79 11.04 -22.62
CA VAL A 13 24.03 9.59 -22.61
C VAL A 13 22.73 8.82 -22.80
N LEU A 14 22.77 7.74 -23.59
CA LEU A 14 21.64 6.82 -23.72
C LEU A 14 21.37 6.11 -22.38
N ARG A 15 20.09 5.89 -22.07
CA ARG A 15 19.69 5.24 -20.82
C ARG A 15 20.01 3.75 -20.85
N LYS A 16 20.48 3.21 -19.72
CA LYS A 16 20.83 1.78 -19.59
C LYS A 16 19.60 0.89 -19.67
N GLU A 17 18.46 1.41 -19.24
CA GLU A 17 17.19 0.70 -19.12
C GLU A 17 16.49 0.52 -20.48
N ASP A 18 16.79 1.37 -21.47
CA ASP A 18 16.06 1.42 -22.74
C ASP A 18 16.07 0.07 -23.46
N GLN A 19 17.20 -0.63 -23.46
CA GLN A 19 17.30 -1.93 -24.12
C GLN A 19 16.27 -2.92 -23.56
N ARG A 20 16.16 -3.07 -22.23
CA ARG A 20 15.22 -4.03 -21.62
C ARG A 20 13.79 -3.54 -21.68
N LEU A 21 13.55 -2.24 -21.45
CA LEU A 21 12.20 -1.69 -21.37
C LEU A 21 11.54 -1.61 -22.76
N LEU A 22 12.27 -1.21 -23.80
CA LEU A 22 11.72 -1.05 -25.15
C LEU A 22 11.51 -2.37 -25.88
N THR A 23 12.15 -3.46 -25.43
CA THR A 23 12.04 -4.78 -26.05
C THR A 23 11.06 -5.71 -25.34
N GLY A 24 10.31 -5.20 -24.35
CA GLY A 24 9.41 -6.02 -23.54
C GLY A 24 10.13 -7.00 -22.59
N GLN A 25 11.43 -6.79 -22.37
CA GLN A 25 12.26 -7.55 -21.42
C GLN A 25 12.36 -6.83 -20.06
N GLY A 26 11.45 -5.90 -19.81
CA GLY A 26 11.19 -5.40 -18.47
C GLY A 26 10.70 -6.54 -17.58
N ASN A 27 10.94 -6.42 -16.27
CA ASN A 27 10.35 -7.32 -15.29
C ASN A 27 9.73 -6.44 -14.21
N PHE A 28 8.41 -6.33 -14.24
CA PHE A 28 7.59 -5.57 -13.32
C PHE A 28 6.95 -6.52 -12.29
N SER A 29 6.30 -5.96 -11.27
CA SER A 29 5.74 -6.75 -10.17
C SER A 29 4.74 -7.81 -10.62
N ASP A 30 4.01 -7.58 -11.71
CA ASP A 30 2.99 -8.49 -12.24
C ASP A 30 3.54 -9.51 -13.26
N ASP A 31 4.81 -9.38 -13.68
CA ASP A 31 5.47 -10.32 -14.59
C ASP A 31 6.03 -11.55 -13.84
N VAL A 32 6.11 -11.46 -12.51
CA VAL A 32 6.67 -12.51 -11.66
C VAL A 32 5.63 -13.60 -11.43
N VAL A 33 5.98 -14.83 -11.83
CA VAL A 33 5.20 -16.04 -11.58
C VAL A 33 5.99 -16.98 -10.67
N LEU A 34 5.39 -17.34 -9.53
CA LEU A 34 5.99 -18.27 -8.56
C LEU A 34 5.10 -19.51 -8.40
N ASP A 35 5.74 -20.67 -8.15
CA ASP A 35 5.02 -21.90 -7.85
C ASP A 35 4.15 -21.71 -6.59
N GLY A 36 2.85 -21.97 -6.72
CA GLY A 36 1.88 -21.81 -5.63
C GLY A 36 1.46 -20.36 -5.34
N GLN A 37 1.77 -19.40 -6.21
CA GLN A 37 1.31 -18.02 -6.07
C GLN A 37 -0.21 -17.92 -5.98
N ALA A 38 -0.70 -17.17 -4.98
CA ALA A 38 -2.10 -16.81 -4.83
C ALA A 38 -2.32 -15.37 -5.29
N TYR A 39 -3.56 -15.07 -5.69
CA TYR A 39 -4.01 -13.73 -6.03
C TYR A 39 -4.97 -13.22 -4.95
N ALA A 40 -4.94 -11.91 -4.72
CA ALA A 40 -5.86 -11.24 -3.79
C ALA A 40 -6.72 -10.24 -4.54
N ALA A 41 -7.97 -10.11 -4.10
CA ALA A 41 -8.88 -9.06 -4.55
C ALA A 41 -9.37 -8.25 -3.35
N ILE A 42 -9.53 -6.94 -3.54
CA ILE A 42 -9.97 -6.02 -2.48
C ILE A 42 -11.42 -5.63 -2.74
N VAL A 43 -12.32 -6.00 -1.83
CA VAL A 43 -13.68 -5.47 -1.80
C VAL A 43 -13.66 -4.07 -1.22
N ARG A 44 -14.11 -3.08 -2.00
CA ARG A 44 -14.10 -1.67 -1.61
C ARG A 44 -15.47 -1.23 -1.11
N SER A 45 -15.47 -0.26 -0.20
CA SER A 45 -16.70 0.37 0.28
C SER A 45 -17.42 1.09 -0.89
N PRO A 46 -18.73 0.88 -1.07
CA PRO A 46 -19.52 1.71 -1.98
C PRO A 46 -19.93 3.05 -1.33
N HIS A 47 -19.62 3.25 -0.05
CA HIS A 47 -19.95 4.45 0.72
C HIS A 47 -18.68 5.25 1.03
N ALA A 48 -18.72 6.57 0.84
CA ALA A 48 -17.60 7.47 1.15
C ALA A 48 -17.27 7.52 2.64
N HIS A 49 -18.29 7.38 3.50
CA HIS A 49 -18.13 7.25 4.94
C HIS A 49 -19.29 6.43 5.52
N ALA A 50 -18.99 5.31 6.18
CA ALA A 50 -19.99 4.45 6.80
C ALA A 50 -19.42 3.60 7.94
N ARG A 51 -20.28 3.31 8.93
CA ARG A 51 -20.00 2.28 9.94
C ARG A 51 -20.14 0.89 9.35
N ILE A 52 -19.18 0.02 9.64
CA ILE A 52 -19.20 -1.40 9.30
C ILE A 52 -19.98 -2.12 10.39
N ILE A 53 -21.24 -2.48 10.11
CA ILE A 53 -22.06 -3.23 11.06
C ILE A 53 -21.73 -4.72 11.00
N SER A 54 -21.59 -5.27 9.79
CA SER A 54 -21.24 -6.67 9.57
C SER A 54 -20.67 -6.89 8.17
N ILE A 55 -19.89 -7.97 8.02
CA ILE A 55 -19.39 -8.47 6.73
C ILE A 55 -19.73 -9.96 6.67
N ASN A 56 -20.53 -10.37 5.69
CA ASN A 56 -20.83 -11.78 5.46
C ASN A 56 -19.84 -12.38 4.47
N LYS A 57 -19.04 -13.37 4.91
CA LYS A 57 -18.00 -14.03 4.12
C LYS A 57 -18.46 -15.35 3.46
N THR A 58 -19.69 -15.80 3.74
CA THR A 58 -20.15 -17.17 3.46
C THR A 58 -20.15 -17.51 1.97
N GLU A 59 -20.67 -16.61 1.13
CA GLU A 59 -20.72 -16.84 -0.32
C GLU A 59 -19.33 -16.88 -0.94
N ALA A 60 -18.42 -16.00 -0.49
CA ALA A 60 -17.04 -15.98 -0.96
C ALA A 60 -16.32 -17.31 -0.67
N PHE A 61 -16.49 -17.87 0.53
CA PHE A 61 -15.92 -19.19 0.86
C PHE A 61 -16.54 -20.36 0.08
N SER A 62 -17.72 -20.16 -0.51
CA SER A 62 -18.37 -21.19 -1.33
C SER A 62 -17.82 -21.24 -2.76
N VAL A 63 -17.02 -20.25 -3.17
CA VAL A 63 -16.40 -20.20 -4.51
C VAL A 63 -15.17 -21.12 -4.55
N PRO A 64 -15.10 -22.09 -5.48
CA PRO A 64 -13.94 -22.94 -5.62
C PRO A 64 -12.66 -22.13 -5.88
N GLY A 65 -11.58 -22.45 -5.14
CA GLY A 65 -10.28 -21.79 -5.28
C GLY A 65 -10.05 -20.59 -4.35
N VAL A 66 -11.06 -20.15 -3.59
CA VAL A 66 -10.87 -19.14 -2.54
C VAL A 66 -10.11 -19.77 -1.37
N LEU A 67 -8.92 -19.22 -1.09
CA LEU A 67 -8.06 -19.70 -0.01
C LEU A 67 -8.41 -19.07 1.35
N ALA A 68 -8.75 -17.78 1.37
CA ALA A 68 -9.07 -17.04 2.57
C ALA A 68 -9.90 -15.78 2.28
N VAL A 69 -10.63 -15.30 3.29
CA VAL A 69 -11.32 -14.00 3.28
C VAL A 69 -11.02 -13.27 4.58
N TYR A 70 -10.23 -12.21 4.49
CA TYR A 70 -9.77 -11.40 5.64
C TYR A 70 -10.56 -10.10 5.77
N THR A 71 -10.80 -9.68 7.01
CA THR A 71 -11.50 -8.46 7.40
C THR A 71 -10.72 -7.71 8.48
N GLY A 72 -11.12 -6.48 8.80
CA GLY A 72 -10.53 -5.74 9.93
C GLY A 72 -10.68 -6.47 11.26
N ALA A 73 -11.76 -7.24 11.46
CA ALA A 73 -11.94 -8.04 12.68
C ALA A 73 -10.88 -9.14 12.79
N ASP A 74 -10.55 -9.80 11.67
CA ASP A 74 -9.50 -10.83 11.63
C ASP A 74 -8.12 -10.19 11.92
N ALA A 75 -7.84 -9.00 11.37
CA ALA A 75 -6.60 -8.27 11.63
C ALA A 75 -6.42 -7.86 13.10
N LEU A 76 -7.49 -7.40 13.76
CA LEU A 76 -7.46 -7.08 15.18
C LEU A 76 -7.30 -8.32 16.06
N ALA A 77 -7.95 -9.42 15.70
CA ALA A 77 -7.84 -10.69 16.44
C ALA A 77 -6.41 -11.26 16.40
N GLU A 78 -5.71 -11.10 15.28
CA GLU A 78 -4.29 -11.47 15.12
C GLU A 78 -3.30 -10.46 15.74
N GLY A 79 -3.80 -9.35 16.31
CA GLY A 79 -2.97 -8.34 16.96
C GLY A 79 -2.13 -7.51 15.97
N LEU A 80 -2.59 -7.36 14.72
CA LEU A 80 -1.90 -6.51 13.75
C LEU A 80 -1.99 -5.04 14.20
N SER A 81 -0.82 -4.46 14.48
CA SER A 81 -0.69 -3.05 14.83
C SER A 81 -1.04 -2.14 13.64
N PRO A 82 -1.53 -0.91 13.90
CA PRO A 82 -1.67 0.11 12.88
C PRO A 82 -0.36 0.36 12.14
N ILE A 83 -0.46 0.74 10.87
CA ILE A 83 0.68 1.11 10.04
C ILE A 83 1.41 2.29 10.72
N PRO A 84 2.69 2.13 11.09
CA PRO A 84 3.46 3.20 11.69
C PRO A 84 3.54 4.37 10.72
N HIS A 85 2.96 5.49 11.10
CA HIS A 85 3.16 6.75 10.43
C HIS A 85 3.23 7.84 11.49
N ASN A 86 3.93 8.91 11.12
CA ASN A 86 4.00 10.11 11.93
C ASN A 86 3.64 11.27 11.01
N THR A 87 2.67 12.06 11.43
CA THR A 87 2.29 13.30 10.75
C THR A 87 3.27 14.44 11.03
N ALA A 88 4.16 14.28 12.02
CA ALA A 88 5.28 15.18 12.27
C ALA A 88 6.57 14.75 11.53
N PRO A 89 7.36 15.71 11.04
CA PRO A 89 8.66 15.44 10.44
C PRO A 89 9.63 14.86 11.48
N SER A 90 10.56 14.03 11.02
CA SER A 90 11.60 13.41 11.87
C SER A 90 12.68 14.42 12.30
N SER A 91 12.84 15.50 11.54
CA SER A 91 13.77 16.59 11.83
C SER A 91 13.16 17.59 12.82
N PRO A 92 13.98 18.33 13.60
CA PRO A 92 13.49 19.37 14.49
C PRO A 92 12.66 20.39 13.68
N PRO A 93 11.41 20.66 14.08
CA PRO A 93 10.60 21.59 13.33
C PRO A 93 11.00 23.03 13.64
N ASP A 94 11.00 23.89 12.61
CA ASP A 94 11.17 25.35 12.80
C ASP A 94 10.01 25.94 13.65
N ILE A 95 8.82 25.33 13.57
CA ILE A 95 7.64 25.64 14.39
C ILE A 95 7.00 24.33 14.85
N ALA A 96 6.82 24.15 16.16
CA ALA A 96 6.17 22.96 16.70
C ALA A 96 4.70 22.87 16.22
N LEU A 97 4.35 21.71 15.64
CA LEU A 97 2.97 21.42 15.21
C LEU A 97 2.13 21.04 16.43
N ILE A 98 1.57 22.04 17.09
CA ILE A 98 0.65 21.91 18.23
C ILE A 98 -0.72 22.43 17.84
N ASN A 99 -1.77 21.83 18.41
CA ASN A 99 -3.13 22.33 18.26
C ASN A 99 -3.27 23.71 18.92
N ARG A 100 -4.33 24.43 18.55
CA ARG A 100 -4.62 25.77 19.10
C ARG A 100 -4.77 25.78 20.63
N ASP A 101 -5.21 24.68 21.21
CA ASP A 101 -5.37 24.50 22.67
C ASP A 101 -4.08 24.10 23.39
N GLY A 102 -2.97 23.96 22.65
CA GLY A 102 -1.66 23.55 23.16
C GLY A 102 -1.47 22.03 23.25
N SER A 103 -2.45 21.21 22.86
CA SER A 103 -2.29 19.76 22.78
C SER A 103 -1.45 19.34 21.57
N ASP A 104 -0.88 18.13 21.64
CA ASP A 104 -0.20 17.53 20.50
C ASP A 104 -1.17 17.26 19.36
N HIS A 105 -0.67 17.33 18.12
CA HIS A 105 -1.45 16.98 16.95
C HIS A 105 -1.94 15.52 17.01
N VAL A 106 -3.16 15.28 16.52
CA VAL A 106 -3.74 13.93 16.51
C VAL A 106 -3.12 13.11 15.39
N THR A 107 -2.45 12.02 15.75
CA THR A 107 -2.10 10.95 14.81
C THR A 107 -3.17 9.86 14.92
N THR A 108 -3.95 9.65 13.87
CA THR A 108 -5.04 8.66 13.86
C THR A 108 -4.47 7.29 13.55
N ALA A 109 -4.90 6.22 14.22
CA ALA A 109 -4.46 4.87 13.87
C ALA A 109 -4.88 4.49 12.43
N HIS A 110 -3.92 4.11 11.59
CA HIS A 110 -4.18 3.61 10.23
C HIS A 110 -4.10 2.08 10.23
N HIS A 111 -5.22 1.42 10.49
CA HIS A 111 -5.30 -0.04 10.46
C HIS A 111 -5.12 -0.57 9.04
N VAL A 112 -4.54 -1.77 8.91
CA VAL A 112 -4.33 -2.45 7.61
C VAL A 112 -5.66 -2.72 6.90
N LEU A 113 -6.70 -3.05 7.66
CA LEU A 113 -8.08 -3.20 7.20
C LEU A 113 -9.01 -2.49 8.18
N PRO A 114 -10.07 -1.79 7.71
CA PRO A 114 -11.02 -1.12 8.59
C PRO A 114 -11.85 -2.16 9.35
N ALA A 115 -11.96 -1.99 10.67
CA ALA A 115 -12.70 -2.90 11.55
C ALA A 115 -14.05 -2.32 12.00
N ASP A 116 -14.18 -1.00 12.01
CA ASP A 116 -15.30 -0.26 12.58
C ASP A 116 -15.96 0.69 11.58
N GLU A 117 -15.17 1.45 10.84
CA GLU A 117 -15.64 2.48 9.90
C GLU A 117 -14.84 2.45 8.60
N ALA A 118 -15.53 2.50 7.48
CA ALA A 118 -14.94 2.81 6.19
C ALA A 118 -14.98 4.32 6.00
N ARG A 119 -13.81 4.96 5.93
CA ARG A 119 -13.64 6.39 5.70
C ARG A 119 -12.86 6.60 4.42
N PHE A 120 -13.32 7.54 3.59
CA PHE A 120 -12.68 7.99 2.35
C PHE A 120 -12.57 6.89 1.27
N VAL A 121 -13.35 7.07 0.20
CA VAL A 121 -13.14 6.41 -1.11
C VAL A 121 -12.64 7.48 -2.08
#